data_AF-A0A350BNS7-F1
#
_entry.id   AF-A0A350BNS7-F1
#
_cell.length_a   1.000
_cell.length_b   1.000
_cell.length_c   1.000
_cell.angle_alpha   90.00
_cell.angle_beta   90.00
_cell.angle_gamma   90.00
#
_symmetry.space_group_name_H-M   'P 1'
#
loop_
_entity.id
_entity.type
_entity.pdbx_description
1 polymer ?
#
loop_
_entity_poly.entity_id
_entity_poly.type
_entity_poly.pdbx_seq_one_letter_code
_entity_poly.pdbx_strand_id
1 'polypeptide(L)'
;GWHPEYGFQLTYIAVAIDTDHKAGSGNRDIGHNARYRLPADRAYERIVYIGGGVRIEDRGSVLAEYLPVLGDEHRPLGTASTGTISFSLPTQYFGGRPDTWRFTVLVGAQDDHGGAGIGDFRSVEAQAGEWNGGGRRSPEDSNVYDVLVTQAEHAHKK
;
A
#
# COMPACT_ATOMS: atom_id res chain seq x y z
N GLY A 1 -0.21 0.10 -21.69
CA GLY A 1 0.62 -0.48 -20.62
C GLY A 1 0.71 -1.98 -20.84
N TRP A 2 1.33 -2.72 -19.94
CA TRP A 2 1.38 -4.18 -20.01
C TRP A 2 0.07 -4.84 -19.55
N HIS A 3 -0.58 -4.25 -18.55
CA HIS A 3 -1.84 -4.71 -17.94
C HIS A 3 -2.94 -3.63 -17.97
N PRO A 4 -3.54 -3.33 -19.14
CA PRO A 4 -4.50 -2.24 -19.26
C PRO A 4 -5.72 -2.37 -18.32
N GLU A 5 -6.08 -3.59 -17.92
CA GLU A 5 -7.15 -3.89 -16.96
C GLU A 5 -6.95 -3.25 -15.57
N TYR A 6 -5.72 -2.85 -15.21
CA TYR A 6 -5.45 -2.15 -13.96
C TYR A 6 -5.79 -0.65 -14.05
N GLY A 7 -5.69 -0.06 -15.25
CA GLY A 7 -5.82 1.38 -15.50
C GLY A 7 -4.63 2.25 -15.04
N PHE A 8 -3.62 1.62 -14.44
CA PHE A 8 -2.29 2.14 -14.11
C PHE A 8 -1.27 0.98 -14.20
N GLN A 9 0.04 1.21 -14.07
CA GLN A 9 1.05 0.15 -14.28
C GLN A 9 2.17 0.11 -13.25
N LEU A 10 2.62 1.27 -12.78
CA LEU A 10 3.88 1.35 -12.05
C LEU A 10 3.69 1.85 -10.62
N THR A 11 2.46 1.97 -10.16
CA THR A 11 2.16 2.47 -8.82
C THR A 11 1.92 1.31 -7.89
N TYR A 12 2.61 1.28 -6.75
CA TYR A 12 2.36 0.33 -5.69
C TYR A 12 2.08 1.08 -4.39
N ILE A 13 1.03 0.68 -3.68
CA ILE A 13 0.56 1.35 -2.49
C ILE A 13 0.37 0.32 -1.38
N ALA A 14 0.84 0.66 -0.18
CA ALA A 14 0.47 -0.03 1.04
C ALA A 14 -0.29 0.94 1.95
N VAL A 15 -1.49 0.57 2.38
CA VAL A 15 -2.32 1.34 3.31
C VAL A 15 -2.38 0.58 4.62
N ALA A 16 -1.58 1.01 5.60
CA ALA A 16 -1.62 0.50 6.95
C ALA A 16 -2.77 1.17 7.72
N ILE A 17 -3.65 0.35 8.29
CA ILE A 17 -4.88 0.76 8.97
C ILE A 17 -4.80 0.37 10.44
N ASP A 18 -4.71 1.40 11.26
CA ASP A 18 -4.81 1.32 12.71
C ASP A 18 -6.25 1.61 13.15
N THR A 19 -6.80 0.67 13.89
CA THR A 19 -8.18 0.59 14.33
C THR A 19 -8.31 0.74 15.85
N ASP A 20 -7.22 0.61 16.61
CA ASP A 20 -7.25 0.61 18.08
C ASP A 20 -6.48 1.77 18.73
N HIS A 21 -5.68 2.51 17.95
CA HIS A 21 -4.88 3.67 18.35
C HIS A 21 -3.86 3.42 19.47
N LYS A 22 -3.50 2.16 19.73
CA LYS A 22 -2.56 1.82 20.79
C LYS A 22 -1.16 1.71 20.22
N ALA A 23 -0.22 2.44 20.83
CA ALA A 23 1.17 2.35 20.43
C ALA A 23 1.69 0.91 20.61
N GLY A 24 2.16 0.29 19.52
CA GLY A 24 2.76 -1.04 19.52
C GLY A 24 1.81 -2.24 19.65
N SER A 25 0.48 -2.07 19.60
CA SER A 25 -0.50 -3.19 19.61
C SER A 25 -0.51 -3.97 18.29
N GLY A 26 -0.30 -3.26 17.18
CA GLY A 26 -0.32 -3.79 15.82
C GLY A 26 1.04 -4.18 15.24
N ASN A 27 1.04 -4.55 13.96
CA ASN A 27 2.26 -4.74 13.18
C ASN A 27 2.89 -3.39 12.80
N ARG A 28 4.17 -3.39 12.46
CA ARG A 28 4.93 -2.19 12.09
C ARG A 28 5.76 -2.38 10.82
N ASP A 29 6.08 -3.62 10.48
CA ASP A 29 6.91 -3.93 9.31
C ASP A 29 6.01 -3.99 8.08
N ILE A 30 6.30 -3.14 7.09
CA ILE A 30 5.59 -3.15 5.80
C ILE A 30 6.21 -4.22 4.92
N GLY A 31 5.38 -5.13 4.43
CA GLY A 31 5.78 -6.25 3.59
C GLY A 31 6.10 -5.85 2.15
N HIS A 32 6.06 -6.83 1.25
CA HIS A 32 6.16 -6.60 -0.20
C HIS A 32 7.39 -5.78 -0.63
N ASN A 33 8.55 -6.13 -0.06
CA ASN A 33 9.82 -5.46 -0.32
C ASN A 33 9.84 -3.95 0.00
N ALA A 34 8.92 -3.42 0.82
CA ALA A 34 8.94 -1.99 1.17
C ALA A 34 10.21 -1.56 1.91
N ARG A 35 10.81 -2.47 2.69
CA ARG A 35 11.92 -2.18 3.63
C ARG A 35 11.62 -0.96 4.50
N TYR A 36 10.37 -0.89 4.98
CA TYR A 36 9.90 0.24 5.77
C TYR A 36 9.29 -0.28 7.07
N ARG A 37 9.66 0.36 8.18
CA ARG A 37 9.09 0.08 9.49
C ARG A 37 8.44 1.31 10.06
N LEU A 38 7.15 1.21 10.36
CA LEU A 38 6.38 2.27 10.98
C LEU A 38 6.85 2.55 12.42
N PRO A 39 6.75 3.80 12.90
CA PRO A 39 6.96 4.10 14.31
C PRO A 39 5.89 3.41 15.18
N ALA A 40 6.18 3.24 16.47
CA ALA A 40 5.32 2.44 17.36
C ALA A 40 3.92 3.04 17.52
N ASP A 41 3.81 4.37 17.49
CA ASP A 41 2.56 5.10 17.53
C ASP A 41 1.80 5.06 16.19
N ARG A 42 2.26 4.29 15.20
CA ARG A 42 1.59 4.05 13.91
C ARG A 42 1.49 2.56 13.59
N ALA A 43 1.61 1.71 14.61
CA ALA A 43 1.34 0.27 14.45
C ALA A 43 -0.09 0.06 13.92
N TYR A 44 -0.30 -1.00 13.14
CA TYR A 44 -1.56 -1.24 12.42
C TYR A 44 -2.10 -2.66 12.64
N GLU A 45 -3.41 -2.83 12.57
CA GLU A 45 -4.07 -4.15 12.67
C GLU A 45 -4.31 -4.76 11.29
N ARG A 46 -4.51 -3.93 10.26
CA ARG A 46 -4.76 -4.38 8.88
C ARG A 46 -3.91 -3.61 7.90
N ILE A 47 -3.51 -4.27 6.82
CA ILE A 47 -2.84 -3.60 5.70
C ILE A 47 -3.52 -3.96 4.39
N VAL A 48 -3.60 -2.97 3.50
CA VAL A 48 -4.13 -3.14 2.16
C VAL A 48 -3.03 -2.84 1.16
N TYR A 49 -2.74 -3.79 0.28
CA TYR A 49 -1.80 -3.59 -0.83
C TYR A 49 -2.57 -3.37 -2.12
N ILE A 50 -2.14 -2.36 -2.89
CA ILE A 50 -2.72 -1.97 -4.16
C ILE A 50 -1.61 -1.91 -5.21
N GLY A 51 -1.76 -2.73 -6.24
CA GLY A 51 -0.87 -2.81 -7.40
C GLY A 51 -1.68 -3.34 -8.58
N GLY A 52 -1.33 -4.51 -9.13
CA GLY A 52 -2.19 -5.14 -10.15
C GLY A 52 -3.52 -5.69 -9.61
N GLY A 53 -3.83 -5.44 -8.34
CA GLY A 53 -5.07 -5.81 -7.68
C GLY A 53 -5.20 -5.12 -6.33
N VAL A 54 -6.07 -5.65 -5.47
CA VAL A 54 -6.24 -5.20 -4.08
C VAL A 54 -6.18 -6.41 -3.16
N ARG A 55 -5.31 -6.37 -2.16
CA ARG A 55 -5.15 -7.44 -1.17
C ARG A 55 -5.27 -6.88 0.25
N ILE A 56 -6.00 -7.58 1.11
CA ILE A 56 -6.12 -7.26 2.54
C ILE A 56 -5.38 -8.33 3.35
N GLU A 57 -4.52 -7.92 4.26
CA GLU A 57 -3.77 -8.82 5.12
C GLU A 57 -3.89 -8.50 6.62
N ASP A 58 -3.74 -9.55 7.43
CA ASP A 58 -3.52 -9.51 8.88
C ASP A 58 -2.26 -10.31 9.22
N ARG A 59 -1.21 -9.62 9.67
CA ARG A 59 0.07 -10.24 10.09
C ARG A 59 0.62 -11.26 9.07
N GLY A 60 0.54 -10.92 7.79
CA GLY A 60 1.02 -11.74 6.67
C GLY A 60 0.04 -12.83 6.21
N SER A 61 -1.12 -12.98 6.86
CA SER A 61 -2.21 -13.83 6.38
C SER A 61 -3.13 -13.03 5.46
N VAL A 62 -3.38 -13.53 4.25
CA VAL A 62 -4.29 -12.93 3.29
C VAL A 62 -5.74 -13.18 3.71
N LEU A 63 -6.50 -12.12 3.96
CA LEU A 63 -7.92 -12.20 4.34
C LEU A 63 -8.84 -12.17 3.12
N ALA A 64 -8.48 -11.37 2.12
CA ALA A 64 -9.20 -11.23 0.87
C ALA A 64 -8.27 -10.66 -0.21
N GLU A 65 -8.53 -11.04 -1.45
CA GLU A 65 -7.82 -10.55 -2.62
C GLU A 65 -8.77 -10.39 -3.80
N TYR A 66 -8.55 -9.33 -4.57
CA TYR A 66 -9.17 -9.09 -5.86
C TYR A 66 -8.07 -8.85 -6.89
N LEU A 67 -8.12 -9.61 -7.99
CA LEU A 67 -7.32 -9.41 -9.19
C LEU A 67 -8.28 -9.17 -10.37
N PRO A 68 -8.11 -8.10 -11.17
CA PRO A 68 -8.85 -7.92 -12.40
C PRO A 68 -8.66 -9.09 -13.36
N VAL A 69 -9.70 -9.39 -14.13
CA VAL A 69 -9.60 -10.38 -15.21
C VAL A 69 -8.73 -9.79 -16.32
N LEU A 70 -7.75 -10.57 -16.80
CA LEU A 70 -6.84 -10.13 -17.85
C LEU A 70 -7.61 -9.60 -19.07
N GLY A 71 -7.33 -8.35 -19.46
CA GLY A 71 -7.99 -7.68 -20.57
C GLY A 71 -9.39 -7.10 -20.29
N ASP A 72 -9.93 -7.23 -19.06
CA ASP A 72 -11.18 -6.55 -18.69
C ASP A 72 -10.93 -5.09 -18.32
N GLU A 73 -11.09 -4.21 -19.30
CA GLU A 73 -10.90 -2.76 -19.16
C GLU A 73 -12.20 -2.01 -18.80
N HIS A 74 -13.30 -2.70 -18.49
CA HIS A 74 -14.59 -2.04 -18.27
C HIS A 74 -14.63 -1.24 -16.96
N ARG A 75 -13.93 -1.71 -15.92
CA ARG A 75 -13.90 -1.09 -14.57
C ARG A 75 -12.52 -1.22 -13.93
N PRO A 76 -11.48 -0.61 -14.50
CA PRO A 76 -10.14 -0.69 -13.97
C PRO A 76 -10.07 -0.06 -12.56
N LEU A 77 -9.09 -0.50 -11.78
CA LEU A 77 -8.83 0.04 -10.43
C LEU A 77 -8.39 1.50 -10.46
N GLY A 78 -7.75 1.95 -11.53
CA GLY A 78 -7.35 3.34 -11.69
C GLY A 78 -7.62 3.93 -13.06
N THR A 79 -7.31 5.21 -13.20
CA THR A 79 -7.44 5.96 -14.45
C THR A 79 -6.28 6.93 -14.54
N ALA A 80 -5.27 6.59 -15.36
CA ALA A 80 -4.07 7.40 -15.51
C ALA A 80 -4.36 8.84 -15.98
N SER A 81 -5.40 9.06 -16.81
CA SER A 81 -5.77 10.39 -17.30
C SER A 81 -6.31 11.33 -16.21
N THR A 82 -6.87 10.78 -15.13
CA THR A 82 -7.37 11.54 -13.97
C THR A 82 -6.45 11.42 -12.76
N GLY A 83 -5.36 10.66 -12.85
CA GLY A 83 -4.44 10.42 -11.74
C GLY A 83 -5.11 9.78 -10.52
N THR A 84 -6.17 8.99 -10.73
CA THR A 84 -7.01 8.45 -9.64
C THR A 84 -6.95 6.93 -9.60
N ILE A 85 -6.82 6.37 -8.39
CA ILE A 85 -7.04 4.95 -8.10
C ILE A 85 -8.24 4.88 -7.14
N SER A 86 -9.20 4.00 -7.40
CA SER A 86 -10.45 3.90 -6.65
C SER A 86 -10.90 2.45 -6.50
N PHE A 87 -11.20 2.06 -5.28
CA PHE A 87 -11.63 0.71 -4.92
C PHE A 87 -12.53 0.77 -3.69
N SER A 88 -13.22 -0.34 -3.42
CA SER A 88 -14.04 -0.52 -2.22
C SER A 88 -13.51 -1.69 -1.41
N LEU A 89 -13.51 -1.53 -0.09
CA LEU A 89 -13.05 -2.55 0.84
C LEU A 89 -14.23 -3.12 1.64
N PRO A 90 -14.34 -4.45 1.78
CA PRO A 90 -15.33 -5.06 2.66
C PRO A 90 -14.97 -4.80 4.13
N THR A 91 -15.76 -3.97 4.80
CA THR A 91 -15.51 -3.53 6.18
C THR A 91 -15.48 -4.67 7.20
N GLN A 92 -16.12 -5.81 6.91
CA GLN A 92 -16.12 -7.00 7.77
C GLN A 92 -14.72 -7.60 8.05
N TYR A 93 -13.72 -7.31 7.21
CA TYR A 93 -12.34 -7.76 7.44
C TYR A 93 -11.56 -6.84 8.37
N PHE A 94 -12.15 -5.72 8.76
CA PHE A 94 -11.53 -4.70 9.58
C PHE A 94 -12.27 -4.62 10.92
N GLY A 95 -11.52 -4.35 11.99
CA GLY A 95 -12.08 -4.07 13.31
C GLY A 95 -12.50 -2.61 13.45
N GLY A 96 -13.18 -2.30 14.56
CA GLY A 96 -13.53 -0.93 14.93
C GLY A 96 -14.53 -0.27 13.97
N ARG A 97 -14.63 1.06 14.04
CA ARG A 97 -15.48 1.84 13.13
C ARG A 97 -14.62 2.54 12.08
N PRO A 98 -14.99 2.50 10.79
CA PRO A 98 -14.19 3.13 9.73
C PRO A 98 -13.91 4.63 9.93
N ASP A 99 -14.82 5.35 10.58
CA ASP A 99 -14.68 6.78 10.83
C ASP A 99 -13.65 7.11 11.93
N THR A 100 -13.20 6.11 12.69
CA THR A 100 -12.12 6.29 13.67
C THR A 100 -10.78 5.82 13.14
N TRP A 101 -10.69 5.16 11.99
CA TRP A 101 -9.43 4.57 11.55
C TRP A 101 -8.34 5.61 11.30
N ARG A 102 -7.12 5.24 11.65
CA ARG A 102 -5.92 6.00 11.35
C ARG A 102 -5.13 5.31 10.25
N PHE A 103 -4.90 6.04 9.16
CA PHE A 103 -4.22 5.52 7.98
C PHE A 103 -2.78 6.02 7.92
N THR A 104 -1.87 5.12 7.51
CA THR A 104 -0.57 5.48 6.94
C THR A 104 -0.49 4.88 5.54
N VAL A 105 -0.28 5.72 4.54
CA VAL A 105 -0.22 5.35 3.12
C VAL A 105 1.24 5.45 2.68
N LEU A 106 1.78 4.36 2.17
CA LEU A 106 3.12 4.28 1.60
C LEU A 106 2.98 4.08 0.10
N VAL A 107 3.68 4.88 -0.68
CA VAL A 107 3.60 4.88 -2.15
C VAL A 107 4.99 4.67 -2.74
N GLY A 108 5.08 3.82 -3.75
CA GLY A 108 6.31 3.59 -4.50
C GLY A 108 6.03 3.07 -5.89
N ALA A 109 7.10 2.62 -6.56
CA ALA A 109 6.97 1.98 -7.86
C ALA A 109 6.65 0.48 -7.69
N GLN A 110 5.84 -0.08 -8.59
CA GLN A 110 5.57 -1.52 -8.63
C GLN A 110 6.69 -2.28 -9.35
N ASP A 111 7.07 -3.42 -8.79
CA ASP A 111 7.80 -4.48 -9.47
C ASP A 111 6.94 -5.74 -9.43
N ASP A 112 6.56 -6.23 -10.60
CA ASP A 112 5.82 -7.47 -10.81
C ASP A 112 6.65 -8.50 -11.58
N HIS A 113 7.93 -8.18 -11.85
CA HIS A 113 8.85 -8.98 -12.65
C HIS A 113 8.29 -9.40 -14.02
N GLY A 114 7.39 -8.59 -14.60
CA GLY A 114 6.72 -8.88 -15.88
C GLY A 114 5.62 -9.94 -15.78
N GLY A 115 5.19 -10.31 -14.57
CA GLY A 115 4.05 -11.18 -14.30
C GLY A 115 2.78 -10.40 -13.97
N ALA A 116 1.65 -11.11 -13.91
CA ALA A 116 0.39 -10.57 -13.41
C ALA A 116 0.26 -10.84 -11.90
N GLY A 117 -0.27 -9.89 -11.13
CA GLY A 117 -0.52 -10.08 -9.69
C GLY A 117 -0.53 -8.77 -8.89
N ILE A 118 -0.52 -8.89 -7.55
CA ILE A 118 -0.44 -7.72 -6.67
C ILE A 118 0.86 -6.95 -6.92
N GLY A 119 2.00 -7.64 -7.03
CA GLY A 119 3.33 -7.06 -7.15
C GLY A 119 3.95 -6.71 -5.80
N ASP A 120 5.13 -6.10 -5.87
CA ASP A 120 5.92 -5.64 -4.72
C ASP A 120 6.41 -4.19 -4.93
N PHE A 121 6.92 -3.55 -3.88
CA PHE A 121 7.69 -2.32 -4.02
C PHE A 121 8.98 -2.62 -4.80
N ARG A 122 9.17 -1.89 -5.90
CA ARG A 122 10.40 -1.90 -6.71
C ARG A 122 11.60 -1.45 -5.89
N SER A 123 12.73 -2.11 -6.10
CA SER A 123 13.96 -1.74 -5.41
C SER A 123 14.39 -0.30 -5.72
N VAL A 124 14.92 0.37 -4.71
CA VAL A 124 15.62 1.66 -4.80
C VAL A 124 17.08 1.42 -4.53
N GLU A 125 17.93 1.65 -5.52
CA GLU A 125 19.38 1.48 -5.40
C GLU A 125 20.09 2.82 -5.22
N ALA A 126 21.42 2.77 -5.05
CA ALA A 126 22.20 4.00 -4.89
C ALA A 126 22.09 4.90 -6.13
N GLN A 127 22.09 4.30 -7.32
CA GLN A 127 21.89 4.95 -8.61
C GLN A 127 20.64 4.38 -9.27
N ALA A 128 19.81 5.24 -9.86
CA ALA A 128 18.65 4.79 -10.61
C ALA A 128 19.08 4.07 -11.89
N GLY A 129 18.35 3.02 -12.23
CA GLY A 129 18.50 2.26 -13.46
C GLY A 129 17.18 2.17 -14.23
N GLU A 130 17.18 1.39 -15.31
CA GLU A 130 15.98 1.16 -16.12
C GLU A 130 14.84 0.52 -15.31
N TRP A 131 15.19 -0.35 -14.36
CA TRP A 131 14.24 -1.18 -13.61
C TRP A 131 14.30 -0.99 -12.09
N ASN A 132 14.96 0.07 -11.61
CA ASN A 132 15.03 0.38 -10.18
C ASN A 132 15.05 1.89 -9.92
N GLY A 133 14.55 2.30 -8.75
CA GLY A 133 14.68 3.67 -8.27
C GLY A 133 16.12 3.99 -7.85
N GLY A 134 16.42 5.27 -7.63
CA GLY A 134 17.75 5.73 -7.20
C GLY A 134 17.69 6.57 -5.91
N GLY A 135 18.85 6.77 -5.29
CA GLY A 135 19.02 7.66 -4.12
C GLY A 135 19.26 6.95 -2.79
N ARG A 136 19.36 5.62 -2.77
CA ARG A 136 19.70 4.84 -1.58
C ARG A 136 21.08 5.21 -1.04
N ARG A 137 21.21 5.38 0.27
CA ARG A 137 22.48 5.68 0.96
C ARG A 137 22.93 4.54 1.87
N SER A 138 21.99 3.73 2.36
CA SER A 138 22.22 2.59 3.24
C SER A 138 21.41 1.37 2.77
N PRO A 139 21.88 0.12 2.98
CA PRO A 139 21.10 -1.09 2.71
C PRO A 139 19.73 -1.15 3.42
N GLU A 140 19.62 -0.45 4.56
CA GLU A 140 18.41 -0.37 5.39
C GLU A 140 17.41 0.69 4.89
N ASP A 141 17.79 1.52 3.91
CA ASP A 141 16.88 2.53 3.37
C ASP A 141 15.75 1.88 2.58
N SER A 142 14.56 2.47 2.73
CA SER A 142 13.32 1.98 2.18
C SER A 142 13.25 2.05 0.66
N ASN A 143 12.41 1.18 0.08
CA ASN A 143 11.98 1.22 -1.32
C ASN A 143 10.73 2.10 -1.55
N VAL A 144 10.18 2.71 -0.49
CA VAL A 144 9.03 3.61 -0.53
C VAL A 144 9.46 5.01 -0.97
N TYR A 145 8.70 5.62 -1.87
CA TYR A 145 9.02 6.94 -2.43
C TYR A 145 8.41 8.06 -1.60
N ASP A 146 7.21 7.84 -1.05
CA ASP A 146 6.52 8.81 -0.22
C ASP A 146 5.62 8.12 0.83
N VAL A 147 5.38 8.83 1.94
CA VAL A 147 4.54 8.38 3.05
C VAL A 147 3.58 9.50 3.46
N LEU A 148 2.29 9.21 3.39
CA LEU A 148 1.23 10.08 3.88
C LEU A 148 0.68 9.52 5.18
N VAL A 149 0.50 10.39 6.16
CA VAL A 149 -0.09 10.03 7.46
C VAL A 149 -1.33 10.86 7.70
N THR A 150 -2.38 10.22 8.22
CA THR A 150 -3.48 10.96 8.83
C THR A 150 -2.97 11.76 10.02
N GLN A 151 -3.44 13.00 10.14
CA GLN A 151 -3.13 13.81 11.32
C GLN A 151 -3.72 13.16 12.55
N ALA A 152 -3.01 13.26 13.68
CA ALA A 152 -3.62 12.90 14.96
C ALA A 152 -4.79 13.86 15.19
N GLU A 153 -5.96 13.33 15.55
CA GLU A 153 -7.05 14.20 15.99
C GLU A 153 -6.54 15.01 17.20
N HIS A 154 -6.52 16.33 17.07
CA HIS A 154 -6.43 17.18 18.25
C HIS A 154 -7.66 16.86 19.09
N ALA A 155 -7.45 16.19 20.22
CA ALA A 155 -8.50 15.98 21.21
C ALA A 155 -9.18 17.34 21.45
N HIS A 156 -10.40 17.49 20.95
CA HIS A 156 -11.26 18.60 21.32
C HIS A 156 -11.44 18.49 22.82
N LYS A 157 -10.66 19.28 23.55
CA LYS A 157 -10.91 19.57 24.96
C LYS A 157 -12.30 20.20 25.00
N LYS A 158 -13.29 19.40 25.39
CA LYS A 158 -14.56 19.91 25.89
C LYS A 158 -14.33 20.62 27.21
#